data_AF-A0A4S8IE52-F1
#
_entry.id   AF-A0A4S8IE52-F1
#
_cell.length_a   1.000
_cell.length_b   1.000
_cell.length_c   1.000
_cell.angle_alpha   90.00
_cell.angle_beta   90.00
_cell.angle_gamma   90.00
#
_symmetry.space_group_name_H-M   'P 1'
#
loop_
_entity.id
_entity.type
_entity.pdbx_description
1 polymer ?
#
loop_
_entity_poly.entity_id
_entity_poly.type
_entity_poly.pdbx_seq_one_letter_code
_entity_poly.pdbx_strand_id
1 'polypeptide(L)'
;MPEMDKCRKMMDQEGFLRQRAAKLQEQLRRQERDNRELEVSLLMHQAVAGRSLYDVNIEDATSLAWMVDAKLKSVQDRINQQTTQLALAAEASASSQVTAKDPIEMAMDSLQRQNWLLDAMHPRENVIFGGGGGEEITPISCVEYNSSWLDLYFPFN
;
A
#
# COMPACT_ATOMS: atom_id res chain seq x y z
N MET A 1 -6.93 -54.28 12.79
CA MET A 1 -6.13 -53.54 11.80
C MET A 1 -4.95 -54.41 11.41
N PRO A 2 -4.87 -54.89 10.17
CA PRO A 2 -3.68 -55.56 9.63
C PRO A 2 -2.42 -54.70 9.80
N GLU A 3 -1.28 -55.33 10.04
CA GLU A 3 -0.01 -54.63 10.31
C GLU A 3 0.43 -53.69 9.18
N MET A 4 0.10 -54.05 7.94
CA MET A 4 0.38 -53.25 6.75
C MET A 4 -0.33 -51.89 6.78
N ASP A 5 -1.57 -51.84 7.25
CA ASP A 5 -2.35 -50.61 7.37
C ASP A 5 -1.80 -49.70 8.47
N LYS A 6 -1.26 -50.30 9.56
CA LYS A 6 -0.61 -49.55 10.63
C LYS A 6 0.71 -48.93 10.14
N CYS A 7 1.54 -49.69 9.44
CA CYS A 7 2.79 -49.18 8.85
C CYS A 7 2.53 -48.06 7.85
N ARG A 8 1.54 -48.25 6.95
CA ARG A 8 1.13 -47.22 5.98
C ARG A 8 0.68 -45.93 6.68
N LYS A 9 -0.22 -46.03 7.65
CA LYS A 9 -0.72 -44.88 8.41
C LYS A 9 0.38 -44.20 9.24
N MET A 10 1.38 -44.94 9.71
CA MET A 10 2.52 -44.38 10.43
C MET A 10 3.45 -43.63 9.48
N MET A 11 3.73 -44.19 8.30
CA MET A 11 4.50 -43.52 7.24
C MET A 11 3.79 -42.23 6.76
N ASP A 12 2.47 -42.24 6.62
CA ASP A 12 1.67 -41.07 6.25
C ASP A 12 1.75 -39.97 7.34
N GLN A 13 1.70 -40.35 8.62
CA GLN A 13 1.86 -39.43 9.75
C GLN A 13 3.29 -38.86 9.85
N GLU A 14 4.31 -39.70 9.66
CA GLU A 14 5.70 -39.24 9.62
C GLU A 14 5.90 -38.21 8.50
N GLY A 15 5.32 -38.44 7.32
CA GLY A 15 5.35 -37.48 6.22
C GLY A 15 4.69 -36.16 6.58
N PHE A 16 3.50 -36.21 7.18
CA PHE A 16 2.80 -35.02 7.67
C PHE A 16 3.63 -34.24 8.71
N LEU A 17 4.22 -34.94 9.67
CA LEU A 17 5.04 -34.33 10.72
C LEU A 17 6.31 -33.68 10.15
N ARG A 18 6.99 -34.33 9.20
CA ARG A 18 8.14 -33.75 8.49
C ARG A 18 7.76 -32.50 7.72
N GLN A 19 6.63 -32.53 7.01
CA GLN A 19 6.14 -31.35 6.28
C GLN A 19 5.83 -30.20 7.25
N ARG A 20 5.20 -30.47 8.39
CA ARG A 20 4.90 -29.47 9.40
C ARG A 20 6.17 -28.89 10.04
N ALA A 21 7.15 -29.73 10.34
CA ALA A 21 8.45 -29.30 10.86
C ALA A 21 9.16 -28.37 9.86
N ALA A 22 9.16 -28.72 8.57
CA ALA A 22 9.74 -27.89 7.52
C ALA A 22 9.04 -26.52 7.41
N LYS A 23 7.70 -26.49 7.48
CA LYS A 23 6.94 -25.22 7.48
C LYS A 23 7.26 -24.35 8.69
N LEU A 24 7.36 -24.94 9.89
CA LEU A 24 7.73 -24.21 11.11
C LEU A 24 9.16 -23.66 11.04
N GLN A 25 10.10 -24.43 10.48
CA GLN A 25 11.46 -23.95 10.26
C GLN A 25 11.51 -22.76 9.31
N GLU A 26 10.70 -22.78 8.24
CA GLU A 26 10.63 -21.64 7.31
C GLU A 26 10.01 -20.41 7.99
N GLN A 27 8.96 -20.60 8.79
CA GLN A 27 8.37 -19.51 9.58
C GLN A 27 9.37 -18.90 10.56
N LEU A 28 10.16 -19.73 11.25
CA LEU A 28 11.21 -19.26 12.16
C LEU A 28 12.25 -18.44 11.40
N ARG A 29 12.78 -18.95 10.27
CA ARG A 29 13.74 -18.20 9.45
C ARG A 29 13.18 -16.87 8.94
N ARG A 30 11.90 -16.84 8.60
CA ARG A 30 11.23 -15.59 8.23
C ARG A 30 11.18 -14.62 9.39
N GLN A 31 10.76 -15.07 10.56
CA GLN A 31 10.71 -14.22 11.75
C GLN A 31 12.10 -13.72 12.17
N GLU A 32 13.14 -14.54 12.07
CA GLU A 32 14.52 -14.12 12.33
C GLU A 32 14.96 -13.01 11.38
N ARG A 33 14.62 -13.13 10.09
CA ARG A 33 14.88 -12.07 9.10
C ARG A 33 14.09 -10.79 9.40
N ASP A 34 12.79 -10.91 9.65
CA ASP A 34 11.91 -9.77 9.93
C ASP A 34 12.37 -9.05 11.23
N ASN A 35 12.74 -9.81 12.26
CA ASN A 35 13.29 -9.25 13.50
C ASN A 35 14.61 -8.51 13.26
N ARG A 36 15.50 -9.08 12.45
CA ARG A 36 16.77 -8.45 12.10
C ARG A 36 16.56 -7.12 11.37
N GLU A 37 15.60 -7.07 10.45
CA GLU A 37 15.23 -5.82 9.77
C GLU A 37 14.68 -4.77 10.76
N LEU A 38 13.84 -5.19 11.70
CA LEU A 38 13.30 -4.31 12.75
C LEU A 38 14.39 -3.77 13.69
N GLU A 39 15.34 -4.61 14.10
CA GLU A 39 16.48 -4.20 14.94
C GLU A 39 17.32 -3.11 14.25
N VAL A 40 17.65 -3.31 12.97
CA VAL A 40 18.42 -2.32 12.19
C VAL A 40 17.61 -1.05 11.96
N SER A 41 16.29 -1.17 11.73
CA SER A 41 15.39 -0.02 11.61
C SER A 41 15.34 0.78 12.91
N LEU A 42 15.18 0.12 14.06
CA LEU A 42 15.19 0.75 15.37
C LEU A 42 16.52 1.48 15.61
N LEU A 43 17.64 0.85 15.29
CA LEU A 43 18.96 1.46 15.39
C LEU A 43 19.08 2.72 14.52
N MET A 44 18.56 2.69 13.29
CA MET A 44 18.49 3.87 12.42
C MET A 44 17.69 5.00 13.06
N HIS A 45 16.51 4.71 13.60
CA HIS A 45 15.67 5.71 14.27
C HIS A 45 16.39 6.33 15.48
N GLN A 46 17.05 5.51 16.30
CA GLN A 46 17.84 6.00 17.43
C GLN A 46 19.02 6.86 16.99
N ALA A 47 19.73 6.47 15.93
CA ALA A 47 20.83 7.24 15.36
C ALA A 47 20.38 8.62 14.90
N VAL A 48 19.25 8.69 14.17
CA VAL A 48 18.64 9.95 13.72
C VAL A 48 18.17 10.81 14.90
N ALA A 49 17.72 10.19 15.98
CA ALA A 49 17.39 10.88 17.24
C ALA A 49 18.63 11.38 18.02
N GLY A 50 19.85 11.12 17.54
CA GLY A 50 21.10 11.60 18.13
C GLY A 50 21.78 10.61 19.07
N ARG A 51 21.34 9.33 19.12
CA ARG A 51 22.09 8.28 19.82
C ARG A 51 23.44 8.10 19.13
N SER A 52 24.50 8.05 19.92
CA SER A 52 25.82 7.68 19.41
C SER A 52 25.85 6.21 18.94
N LEU A 53 26.71 5.89 17.96
CA LEU A 53 26.89 4.55 17.40
C LEU A 53 28.26 3.93 17.75
N TYR A 54 28.95 4.43 18.77
CA TYR A 54 30.29 3.94 19.16
C TYR A 54 30.31 2.46 19.60
N ASP A 55 29.18 1.94 20.08
CA ASP A 55 29.01 0.61 20.66
C ASP A 55 28.34 -0.38 19.70
N VAL A 56 28.06 0.05 18.46
CA VAL A 56 27.38 -0.77 17.46
C VAL A 56 28.36 -1.76 16.86
N ASN A 57 27.95 -3.04 16.80
CA ASN A 57 28.74 -4.09 16.16
C ASN A 57 28.93 -3.81 14.66
N ILE A 58 30.04 -4.24 14.08
CA ILE A 58 30.36 -3.98 12.67
C ILE A 58 29.33 -4.58 11.72
N GLU A 59 28.73 -5.72 12.08
CA GLU A 59 27.66 -6.35 11.30
C GLU A 59 26.40 -5.47 11.29
N ASP A 60 25.98 -4.98 12.46
CA ASP A 60 24.83 -4.08 12.60
C ASP A 60 25.09 -2.76 11.87
N ALA A 61 26.30 -2.20 11.99
CA ALA A 61 26.72 -0.99 11.30
C ALA A 61 26.70 -1.17 9.78
N THR A 62 27.12 -2.33 9.28
CA THR A 62 27.09 -2.66 7.85
C THR A 62 25.64 -2.76 7.37
N SER A 63 24.78 -3.50 8.08
CA SER A 63 23.35 -3.60 7.75
C SER A 63 22.67 -2.23 7.78
N LEU A 64 23.02 -1.39 8.75
CA LEU A 64 22.51 -0.02 8.86
C LEU A 64 22.93 0.85 7.66
N ALA A 65 24.20 0.77 7.24
CA ALA A 65 24.69 1.50 6.07
C ALA A 65 23.90 1.15 4.80
N TRP A 66 23.68 -0.14 4.54
CA TRP A 66 22.85 -0.61 3.41
C TRP A 66 21.41 -0.09 3.49
N MET A 67 20.81 -0.09 4.68
CA MET A 67 19.45 0.40 4.87
C MET A 67 19.35 1.90 4.60
N VAL A 68 20.30 2.69 5.12
CA VAL A 68 20.34 4.14 4.89
C VAL A 68 20.51 4.45 3.41
N ASP A 69 21.40 3.76 2.71
CA ASP A 69 21.59 3.92 1.26
C ASP A 69 20.30 3.62 0.47
N ALA A 70 19.59 2.55 0.85
CA ALA A 70 18.32 2.20 0.22
C ALA A 70 17.24 3.27 0.47
N LYS A 71 17.15 3.80 1.69
CA LYS A 71 16.21 4.88 2.02
C LYS A 71 16.56 6.18 1.30
N LEU A 72 17.85 6.52 1.20
CA LEU A 72 18.32 7.71 0.48
C LEU A 72 17.96 7.63 -1.01
N LYS A 73 18.19 6.47 -1.64
CA LYS A 73 17.77 6.22 -3.04
C LYS A 73 16.26 6.37 -3.21
N SER A 74 15.47 5.79 -2.32
CA SER A 74 14.00 5.91 -2.37
C SER A 74 13.53 7.37 -2.24
N VAL A 75 14.15 8.16 -1.36
CA VAL A 75 13.87 9.60 -1.24
C VAL A 75 14.22 10.33 -2.53
N GLN A 76 15.40 10.06 -3.10
CA GLN A 76 15.83 10.67 -4.36
C GLN A 76 14.88 10.34 -5.52
N ASP A 77 14.45 9.09 -5.64
CA ASP A 77 13.51 8.67 -6.68
C ASP A 77 12.17 9.38 -6.54
N ARG A 78 11.67 9.55 -5.32
CA ARG A 78 10.43 10.30 -5.05
C ARG A 78 10.57 11.77 -5.41
N ILE A 79 11.70 12.41 -5.09
CA ILE A 79 11.97 13.81 -5.47
C ILE A 79 11.98 13.95 -7.00
N ASN A 80 12.64 13.02 -7.71
CA ASN A 80 12.70 13.03 -9.16
C ASN A 80 11.31 12.85 -9.79
N GLN A 81 10.50 11.93 -9.26
CA GLN A 81 9.12 11.72 -9.70
C GLN A 81 8.28 12.98 -9.53
N GLN A 82 8.34 13.63 -8.37
CA GLN A 82 7.60 14.87 -8.11
C GLN A 82 8.05 16.00 -9.03
N THR A 83 9.35 16.15 -9.25
CA THR A 83 9.91 17.18 -10.14
C THR A 83 9.46 16.96 -11.59
N THR A 84 9.43 15.70 -12.03
CA THR A 84 8.93 15.33 -13.37
C THR A 84 7.44 15.63 -13.52
N GLN A 85 6.63 15.29 -12.52
CA GLN A 85 5.19 15.60 -12.52
C GLN A 85 4.93 17.11 -12.57
N LEU A 86 5.68 17.91 -11.81
CA LEU A 86 5.57 19.37 -11.83
C LEU A 86 5.96 19.96 -13.19
N ALA A 87 7.00 19.44 -13.83
CA ALA A 87 7.41 19.86 -15.17
C ALA A 87 6.32 19.55 -16.23
N LEU A 88 5.75 18.34 -16.20
CA LEU A 88 4.66 17.95 -17.10
C LEU A 88 3.38 18.78 -16.87
N ALA A 89 3.06 19.11 -15.61
CA ALA A 89 1.92 19.96 -15.28
C ALA A 89 2.10 21.41 -15.77
N ALA A 90 3.33 21.93 -15.76
CA ALA A 90 3.65 23.24 -16.28
C ALA A 90 3.49 23.32 -17.82
N GLU A 91 3.91 22.28 -18.54
CA GLU A 91 3.75 22.22 -20.01
C GLU A 91 2.28 22.05 -20.44
N ALA A 92 1.49 21.24 -19.71
CA ALA A 92 0.05 21.08 -19.98
C ALA A 92 -0.72 22.40 -19.78
N SER A 93 -0.31 23.21 -18.80
CA SER A 93 -0.91 24.52 -18.54
C SER A 93 -0.56 25.58 -19.58
N ALA A 94 0.57 25.42 -20.29
CA ALA A 94 0.99 26.32 -21.36
C ALA A 94 0.27 26.05 -22.71
N SER A 95 -0.23 24.83 -22.94
CA SER A 95 -0.93 24.46 -24.17
C SER A 95 -2.43 24.86 -24.22
N SER A 96 -3.00 25.37 -23.12
CA SER A 96 -4.44 25.70 -23.03
C SER A 96 -4.79 27.15 -23.40
N GLN A 97 -3.83 27.98 -23.80
CA GLN A 97 -4.12 29.30 -24.39
C GLN A 97 -3.99 29.20 -25.91
N VAL A 98 -4.98 29.74 -26.63
CA VAL A 98 -5.13 29.80 -28.10
C VAL A 98 -5.92 28.63 -28.72
N THR A 99 -7.24 28.63 -28.52
CA THR A 99 -8.16 28.59 -29.67
C THR A 99 -9.28 29.59 -29.41
N ALA A 100 -9.22 30.74 -30.07
CA ALA A 100 -10.36 31.64 -30.16
C ALA A 100 -11.44 30.90 -30.98
N LYS A 101 -12.31 30.14 -30.32
CA LYS A 101 -13.51 29.59 -30.96
C LYS A 101 -14.41 30.75 -31.31
N ASP A 102 -14.87 30.79 -32.55
CA ASP A 102 -15.67 31.87 -33.09
C ASP A 102 -16.86 32.16 -32.17
N PRO A 103 -17.19 33.44 -31.91
CA PRO A 103 -18.24 33.82 -30.94
C PRO A 103 -19.62 33.23 -31.27
N ILE A 104 -19.84 32.83 -32.53
CA ILE A 104 -21.05 32.16 -32.99
C ILE A 104 -21.11 30.70 -32.50
N GLU A 105 -19.99 29.99 -32.49
CA GLU A 105 -19.91 28.60 -32.05
C GLU A 105 -20.09 28.48 -30.53
N MET A 106 -19.51 29.42 -29.78
CA MET A 106 -19.67 29.51 -28.33
C MET A 106 -21.12 29.84 -27.92
N ALA A 107 -21.82 30.64 -28.74
CA ALA A 107 -23.24 30.95 -28.53
C ALA A 107 -24.15 29.74 -28.84
N MET A 108 -23.85 28.98 -29.90
CA MET A 108 -24.56 27.74 -30.22
C MET A 108 -24.41 26.69 -29.12
N ASP A 109 -23.19 26.49 -28.61
CA ASP A 109 -22.92 25.57 -27.50
C ASP A 109 -23.64 26.01 -26.21
N SER A 110 -23.72 27.31 -25.94
CA SER A 110 -24.44 27.86 -24.78
C SER A 110 -25.94 27.58 -24.83
N LEU A 111 -26.57 27.72 -26.01
CA LEU A 111 -27.98 27.39 -26.22
C LEU A 111 -28.25 25.89 -26.09
N GLN A 112 -27.36 25.05 -26.64
CA GLN A 112 -27.47 23.60 -26.49
C GLN A 112 -27.34 23.17 -25.01
N ARG A 113 -26.52 23.88 -24.23
CA ARG A 113 -26.41 23.69 -22.78
C ARG A 113 -27.65 24.14 -22.01
N GLN A 114 -28.52 24.98 -22.56
CA GLN A 114 -29.79 25.29 -21.90
C GLN A 114 -30.87 24.24 -22.20
N ASN A 115 -30.75 23.52 -23.31
CA ASN A 115 -31.73 22.51 -23.70
C ASN A 115 -31.73 21.29 -22.76
N TRP A 116 -30.56 20.82 -22.30
CA TRP A 116 -30.52 19.69 -21.33
C TRP A 116 -31.11 20.08 -19.97
N LEU A 117 -31.01 21.36 -19.58
CA LEU A 117 -31.58 21.88 -18.33
C LEU A 117 -33.11 21.83 -18.33
N LEU A 118 -33.75 22.08 -19.48
CA LEU A 118 -35.20 21.97 -19.61
C LEU A 118 -35.68 20.51 -19.60
N ASP A 119 -34.90 19.59 -20.17
CA ASP A 119 -35.23 18.16 -20.24
C ASP A 119 -35.09 17.48 -18.87
N ALA A 120 -34.14 17.93 -18.05
CA ALA A 120 -33.95 17.45 -16.68
C ALA A 120 -35.11 17.81 -15.72
N MET A 121 -35.91 18.83 -16.05
CA MET A 121 -37.03 19.29 -15.21
C MET A 121 -38.40 18.73 -15.61
N HIS A 122 -38.47 17.84 -16.60
CA HIS A 122 -39.68 17.07 -16.90
C HIS A 122 -39.43 15.58 -16.69
N PRO A 123 -39.32 15.09 -15.43
CA PRO A 123 -39.23 13.66 -15.17
C PRO A 123 -40.55 13.02 -15.60
N ARG A 124 -40.50 12.18 -16.64
CA ARG A 124 -41.60 11.28 -16.95
C ARG A 124 -41.83 10.36 -15.75
N GLU A 125 -43.08 10.31 -15.34
CA GLU A 125 -43.61 9.49 -14.25
C GLU A 125 -43.27 8.01 -14.46
N ASN A 126 -42.88 7.34 -13.36
CA ASN A 126 -43.31 6.00 -12.91
C ASN A 126 -42.18 5.00 -12.52
N VAL A 127 -42.50 4.24 -11.45
CA VAL A 127 -41.92 2.99 -10.88
C VAL A 127 -40.72 3.17 -9.91
N ILE A 128 -40.85 3.10 -8.57
CA ILE A 128 -41.31 2.06 -7.59
C ILE A 128 -40.29 0.93 -7.31
N PHE A 129 -40.15 0.64 -6.00
CA PHE A 129 -39.67 -0.59 -5.32
C PHE A 129 -38.24 -0.48 -4.74
N GLY A 130 -38.02 -0.34 -3.42
CA GLY A 130 -38.35 -1.28 -2.32
C GLY A 130 -37.10 -2.15 -2.07
N GLY A 131 -36.53 -2.42 -0.90
CA GLY A 131 -36.82 -2.28 0.52
C GLY A 131 -35.93 -3.32 1.25
N GLY A 132 -35.60 -3.13 2.53
CA GLY A 132 -35.29 -4.23 3.46
C GLY A 132 -33.83 -4.70 3.65
N GLY A 133 -33.31 -4.41 4.84
CA GLY A 133 -32.57 -5.28 5.78
C GLY A 133 -31.53 -6.32 5.30
N GLY A 134 -30.34 -6.24 5.90
CA GLY A 134 -29.38 -7.36 5.98
C GLY A 134 -28.12 -6.95 6.74
N GLU A 135 -27.90 -7.52 7.92
CA GLU A 135 -26.62 -7.47 8.63
C GLU A 135 -25.53 -8.10 7.75
N GLU A 136 -24.45 -7.35 7.46
CA GLU A 136 -23.25 -7.91 6.85
C GLU A 136 -22.04 -7.52 7.70
N ILE A 137 -21.45 -8.56 8.30
CA ILE A 137 -20.17 -8.53 9.00
C ILE A 137 -19.12 -8.13 7.98
N THR A 138 -18.57 -6.93 8.10
CA THR A 138 -17.46 -6.49 7.25
C THR A 138 -16.21 -7.30 7.56
N PRO A 139 -15.58 -7.99 6.59
CA PRO A 139 -14.26 -8.55 6.80
C PRO A 139 -13.27 -7.39 6.87
N ILE A 140 -12.36 -7.47 7.85
CA ILE A 140 -11.21 -6.59 8.03
C ILE A 140 -10.51 -6.47 6.67
N SER A 141 -10.68 -5.33 6.00
CA SER A 141 -9.89 -5.02 4.82
C SER A 141 -8.45 -4.88 5.28
N CYS A 142 -7.56 -5.60 4.59
CA CYS A 142 -6.12 -5.45 4.74
C CYS A 142 -5.81 -3.96 4.62
N VAL A 143 -5.40 -3.38 5.75
CA VAL A 143 -4.93 -2.01 5.88
C VAL A 143 -3.89 -1.77 4.79
N GLU A 144 -4.15 -0.76 3.96
CA GLU A 144 -3.15 -0.15 3.10
C GLU A 144 -1.96 0.24 3.97
N TYR A 145 -0.87 -0.53 3.85
CA TYR A 145 0.40 -0.19 4.48
C TYR A 145 1.03 0.95 3.68
N ASN A 146 0.47 2.15 3.83
CA ASN A 146 1.02 3.36 3.24
C ASN A 146 0.83 4.55 4.19
N SER A 147 1.25 4.37 5.44
CA SER A 147 1.38 5.44 6.43
C SER A 147 2.74 5.37 7.12
N SER A 148 3.81 5.38 6.33
CA SER A 148 5.18 5.11 6.79
C SER A 148 5.89 6.27 7.51
N TRP A 149 5.18 7.17 8.19
CA TRP A 149 5.84 8.28 8.91
C TRP A 149 5.23 8.70 10.25
N LEU A 150 4.13 8.11 10.71
CA LEU A 150 3.54 8.45 12.01
C LEU A 150 2.90 7.22 12.66
N ASP A 151 3.72 6.23 13.03
CA ASP A 151 3.29 5.23 14.02
C ASP A 151 3.77 5.67 15.40
N LEU A 152 3.11 6.68 15.96
CA LEU A 152 3.26 7.11 17.34
C LEU A 152 2.36 6.26 18.23
N TYR A 153 2.65 4.96 18.35
CA TYR A 153 1.96 4.11 19.33
C TYR A 153 2.89 3.07 19.96
N PHE A 154 3.76 3.54 20.86
CA PHE A 154 4.25 2.70 21.97
C PHE A 154 4.42 3.56 23.23
N PRO A 155 3.55 3.43 24.24
CA PRO A 155 3.79 4.00 25.56
C PRO A 155 4.80 3.12 26.30
N PHE A 156 5.81 3.78 26.90
CA PHE A 156 6.70 3.18 27.88
C PHE A 156 5.91 2.75 29.12
N ASN A 157 6.07 1.49 29.53
CA ASN A 157 6.08 1.03 30.93
C ASN A 157 6.90 -0.25 31.01
#